data_AF-A0A1F3Y6D3-F1
#
_entry.id   AF-A0A1F3Y6D3-F1
#
_cell.length_a   1.000
_cell.length_b   1.000
_cell.length_c   1.000
_cell.angle_alpha   90.00
_cell.angle_beta   90.00
_cell.angle_gamma   90.00
#
_symmetry.space_group_name_H-M   'P 1'
#
loop_
_entity.id
_entity.type
_entity.pdbx_description
1 polymer ?
#
loop_
_entity_poly.entity_id
_entity_poly.type
_entity_poly.pdbx_seq_one_letter_code
_entity_poly.pdbx_strand_id
1 'polypeptide(L)' 'MSSPNSPITGVIDEEIVIIDFGKYEGKSVHEIAELDPVFYDKLKSQKESGSFAIRRHRDKTFRLYINPLSSMDH' A
#
# COMPACT_ATOMS: atom_id res chain seq x y z
N MET A 1 -22.20 1.37 -10.77
CA MET A 1 -21.03 0.59 -11.24
C MET A 1 -20.00 0.69 -10.14
N SER A 2 -19.74 -0.40 -9.43
CA SER A 2 -18.71 -0.43 -8.39
C SER A 2 -17.36 -0.26 -9.08
N SER A 3 -16.70 0.88 -8.86
CA SER A 3 -15.31 1.04 -9.28
C SER A 3 -14.50 -0.13 -8.73
N PRO A 4 -13.60 -0.75 -9.50
CA PRO A 4 -12.74 -1.80 -8.97
C PRO A 4 -11.83 -1.16 -7.92
N ASN A 5 -12.24 -1.27 -6.66
CA ASN A 5 -11.43 -0.81 -5.55
C ASN A 5 -10.15 -1.64 -5.55
N SER A 6 -9.00 -0.98 -5.62
CA SER A 6 -7.73 -1.68 -5.51
C SER A 6 -7.67 -2.39 -4.15
N PRO A 7 -7.27 -3.67 -4.10
CA PRO A 7 -7.32 -4.48 -2.89
C PRO A 7 -6.40 -3.96 -1.78
N ILE A 8 -5.40 -3.14 -2.13
CA ILE A 8 -4.44 -2.54 -1.19
C ILE A 8 -4.84 -1.11 -0.82
N THR A 9 -5.17 -0.30 -1.84
CA THR A 9 -5.33 1.16 -1.72
C THR A 9 -6.79 1.61 -1.70
N GLY A 10 -7.74 0.72 -1.95
CA GLY A 10 -9.17 0.97 -1.92
C GLY A 10 -9.63 1.87 -3.06
N VAL A 11 -10.02 3.10 -2.74
CA VAL A 11 -10.49 4.10 -3.72
C VAL A 11 -9.35 4.94 -4.34
N ILE A 12 -8.12 4.76 -3.84
CA ILE A 12 -6.95 5.54 -4.25
C ILE A 12 -6.22 4.80 -5.35
N ASP A 13 -5.80 5.53 -6.37
CA ASP A 13 -5.03 5.00 -7.50
C ASP A 13 -3.66 4.45 -7.05
N GLU A 14 -3.27 3.27 -7.52
CA GLU A 14 -2.04 2.59 -7.11
C GLU A 14 -0.77 3.24 -7.67
N GLU A 15 -0.88 4.02 -8.75
CA GLU A 15 0.25 4.73 -9.36
C GLU A 15 0.73 5.90 -8.50
N ILE A 16 -0.19 6.53 -7.75
CA ILE A 16 0.12 7.68 -6.88
C ILE A 16 0.39 7.29 -5.43
N VAL A 17 0.29 6.00 -5.09
CA VAL A 17 0.57 5.46 -3.76
C VAL A 17 1.98 4.89 -3.75
N ILE A 18 2.87 5.56 -3.04
CA ILE A 18 4.29 5.25 -2.94
C ILE A 18 4.54 4.47 -1.65
N ILE A 19 5.31 3.38 -1.74
CA ILE A 19 5.78 2.63 -0.59
C ILE A 19 6.88 3.45 0.11
N ASP A 20 6.76 3.67 1.41
CA ASP A 20 7.71 4.45 2.23
C ASP A 20 8.50 3.53 3.18
N PHE A 21 8.62 2.24 2.86
CA PHE A 21 9.33 1.25 3.69
C PHE A 21 9.89 0.05 2.90
N GLY A 22 10.82 -0.66 3.52
CA GLY A 22 11.32 -1.96 3.03
C GLY A 22 12.16 -1.84 1.75
N LYS A 23 12.29 -2.96 1.01
CA LYS A 23 13.14 -3.05 -0.19
C LYS A 23 12.62 -2.25 -1.40
N TYR A 24 11.42 -1.69 -1.30
CA TYR A 24 10.69 -1.04 -2.38
C TYR A 24 10.30 0.41 -2.04
N GLU A 25 10.95 0.98 -1.03
CA GLU A 25 10.80 2.39 -0.69
C GLU A 25 11.02 3.29 -1.93
N GLY A 26 10.09 4.21 -2.15
CA GLY A 26 10.08 5.15 -3.27
C GLY A 26 9.39 4.65 -4.54
N LYS A 27 8.96 3.38 -4.60
CA LYS A 27 8.19 2.83 -5.72
C LYS A 27 6.68 2.89 -5.50
N SER A 28 5.94 3.03 -6.59
CA SER A 28 4.48 3.00 -6.54
C SER A 28 3.95 1.57 -6.36
N VAL A 29 2.76 1.43 -5.76
CA VAL A 29 2.10 0.12 -5.58
C VAL A 29 1.85 -0.54 -6.93
N HIS A 30 1.57 0.26 -7.97
CA HIS A 30 1.42 -0.23 -9.34
C HIS A 30 2.71 -0.85 -9.89
N GLU A 31 3.85 -0.15 -9.79
CA GLU A 31 5.15 -0.68 -10.21
C GLU A 31 5.48 -2.00 -9.52
N ILE A 32 5.08 -2.15 -8.26
CA ILE A 32 5.33 -3.36 -7.47
C ILE A 32 4.51 -4.53 -7.99
N ALA A 33 3.27 -4.29 -8.43
CA ALA A 33 2.45 -5.31 -9.04
C ALA A 33 3.11 -5.88 -10.31
N GLU A 34 3.78 -5.04 -11.09
CA GLU A 34 4.51 -5.44 -12.30
C GLU A 34 5.88 -6.07 -12.00
N LEU A 35 6.62 -5.53 -11.02
CA LEU A 35 7.99 -5.94 -10.69
C LEU A 35 8.06 -7.21 -9.84
N ASP A 36 7.20 -7.33 -8.83
CA ASP A 36 7.18 -8.44 -7.87
C ASP A 36 5.73 -8.74 -7.42
N PRO A 37 4.98 -9.51 -8.22
CA PRO A 37 3.60 -9.84 -7.91
C PRO A 37 3.44 -10.64 -6.61
N VAL A 38 4.51 -11.34 -6.16
CA VAL A 38 4.51 -12.06 -4.86
C VAL A 38 4.50 -11.07 -3.70
N PHE A 39 5.28 -10.00 -3.80
CA PHE A 39 5.25 -8.92 -2.80
C PHE A 39 3.93 -8.15 -2.83
N TYR A 40 3.38 -7.90 -4.02
CA TYR A 40 2.06 -7.29 -4.16
C TYR A 40 0.96 -8.11 -3.48
N ASP A 41 0.98 -9.44 -3.63
CA ASP A 41 0.04 -10.33 -2.93
C ASP A 41 0.21 -10.29 -1.40
N LYS A 42 1.46 -10.26 -0.92
CA LYS A 42 1.75 -10.05 0.52
C LYS A 42 1.23 -8.72 1.04
N LEU A 43 1.25 -7.66 0.23
CA LEU A 43 0.64 -6.40 0.61
C LEU A 43 -0.87 -6.59 0.78
N LYS A 44 -1.58 -7.23 -0.17
CA LYS A 44 -3.03 -7.48 0.00
C LYS A 44 -3.37 -8.15 1.33
N SER A 45 -2.68 -9.24 1.69
CA SER A 45 -2.94 -9.93 2.96
C SER A 45 -2.68 -9.04 4.19
N GLN A 46 -1.61 -8.26 4.16
CA GLN A 46 -1.28 -7.33 5.24
C GLN A 46 -2.25 -6.15 5.34
N LYS A 47 -2.93 -5.78 4.24
CA LYS A 47 -3.98 -4.76 4.25
C LYS A 47 -5.17 -5.23 5.10
N GLU A 48 -5.54 -6.51 4.96
CA GLU A 48 -6.60 -7.14 5.75
C GLU A 48 -6.25 -7.18 7.25
N SER A 49 -4.98 -7.41 7.58
CA SER A 49 -4.47 -7.33 8.96
C SER A 49 -4.34 -5.89 9.48
N GLY A 50 -4.51 -4.88 8.63
CA GLY A 50 -4.33 -3.47 9.00
C GLY A 50 -2.88 -3.08 9.24
N SER A 51 -1.89 -3.85 8.78
CA SER A 51 -0.46 -3.66 9.09
C SER A 51 0.15 -2.36 8.54
N PHE A 52 -0.57 -1.65 7.68
CA PHE A 52 -0.10 -0.41 7.09
C PHE A 52 -1.23 0.59 6.87
N ALA A 53 -0.82 1.86 6.79
CA ALA A 53 -1.71 2.99 6.63
C ALA A 53 -1.27 3.85 5.44
N ILE A 54 -2.24 4.50 4.81
CA ILE A 54 -2.02 5.39 3.68
C ILE A 54 -2.23 6.83 4.16
N ARG A 55 -1.26 7.70 3.90
CA ARG A 55 -1.34 9.12 4.26
C ARG A 55 -1.07 9.97 3.03
N ARG A 56 -1.92 10.97 2.84
CA ARG A 56 -1.78 11.95 1.77
C ARG A 56 -0.65 12.92 2.11
N HIS A 57 0.23 13.17 1.15
CA HIS A 57 1.29 14.15 1.23
C HIS A 57 0.92 15.46 0.51
N ARG A 58 1.63 16.56 0.80
CA ARG A 58 1.38 17.88 0.17
C ARG A 58 1.60 17.86 -1.34
N ASP A 59 2.43 16.94 -1.82
CA ASP A 59 2.80 16.79 -3.23
C ASP A 59 1.75 16.02 -4.05
N LYS A 60 0.51 15.93 -3.55
CA LYS A 60 -0.59 15.11 -4.13
C LYS A 60 -0.32 13.61 -4.21
N THR A 61 0.86 13.15 -3.79
CA THR A 61 1.21 11.74 -3.63
C THR A 61 0.64 11.17 -2.32
N PHE A 62 0.47 9.87 -2.30
CA PHE A 62 0.10 9.11 -1.11
C PHE A 62 1.26 8.24 -0.70
N ARG A 63 1.51 8.11 0.61
CA ARG A 63 2.56 7.25 1.15
C ARG A 63 1.96 6.13 1.97
N LEU A 64 2.39 4.91 1.68
CA LEU A 64 2.04 3.70 2.40
C LEU A 64 3.16 3.43 3.41
N TYR A 65 2.83 3.53 4.70
CA TYR A 65 3.75 3.31 5.82
C TYR A 65 3.26 2.18 6.70
N ILE A 66 4.19 1.45 7.33
CA ILE A 66 3.86 0.43 8.31
C ILE A 66 3.19 1.10 9.51
N ASN A 67 2.06 0.56 9.94
CA ASN A 67 1.38 1.03 11.13
C ASN A 67 2.05 0.38 12.35
N PRO A 68 2.80 1.13 13.18
CA PRO A 68 3.46 0.56 14.36
C PRO A 68 2.46 0.04 15.39
N LEU A 69 1.19 0.46 15.33
CA LEU A 69 0.13 0.01 16.23
C LEU A 69 -0.49 -1.34 15.82
N SER A 70 -0.25 -1.83 14.60
CA SER A 70 -0.81 -3.10 14.13
C SER A 70 -0.03 -4.33 14.61
N SER A 71 1.12 -4.13 15.26
CA SER A 71 1.88 -5.21 15.92
C SER A 71 1.42 -5.50 17.35
N MET A 72 0.24 -5.00 17.77
CA MET A 72 -0.31 -5.20 19.11
C MET A 72 -1.60 -6.03 19.07
N ASP A 73 -1.51 -7.28 18.61
CA ASP A 73 -2.43 -8.34 18.99
C ASP A 73 -1.57 -9.59 19.31
N HIS A 74 -1.43 -9.87 20.60
CA HIS A 74 -0.71 -11.01 21.16
C HIS A 74 -1.68 -11.80 22.04
#